data_AF-A0A101IN30-F1
#
_entry.id   AF-A0A101IN30-F1
#
_cell.length_a   1.000
_cell.length_b   1.000
_cell.length_c   1.000
_cell.angle_alpha   90.00
_cell.angle_beta   90.00
_cell.angle_gamma   90.00
#
_symmetry.space_group_name_H-M   'P 1'
#
loop_
_entity.id
_entity.type
_entity.pdbx_description
1 polymer ?
#
loop_
_entity_poly.entity_id
_entity_poly.type
_entity_poly.pdbx_seq_one_letter_code
_entity_poly.pdbx_strand_id
1 'polypeptide(L)'
;RVAAMIFGPKKTIIVAGANKIVENLEEAFARIRNIAGPLNGERLNLNTPCALTGKCTDCQTPQRMCKVSVVMERKPNLSDITILLVGENLGY
;
A
#
# COMPACT_ATOMS: atom_id res chain seq x y z
N ARG A 1 -0.10 4.73 -8.82
CA ARG A 1 0.41 5.39 -7.58
C ARG A 1 1.91 5.20 -7.41
N VAL A 2 2.42 3.97 -7.28
CA VAL A 2 3.84 3.71 -6.93
C VAL A 2 4.85 4.27 -7.94
N ALA A 3 4.66 4.05 -9.24
CA ALA A 3 5.59 4.55 -10.26
C ALA A 3 5.78 6.09 -10.19
N ALA A 4 4.71 6.85 -9.92
CA ALA A 4 4.79 8.30 -9.77
C ALA A 4 5.54 8.74 -8.49
N MET A 5 5.57 7.93 -7.43
CA MET A 5 6.37 8.24 -6.24
C MET A 5 7.87 7.99 -6.46
N ILE A 6 8.24 7.17 -7.46
CA ILE A 6 9.63 6.80 -7.75
C ILE A 6 10.21 7.67 -8.87
N PHE A 7 9.46 7.80 -9.98
CA PHE A 7 9.89 8.46 -11.22
C PHE A 7 8.99 9.63 -11.62
N GLY A 8 8.04 10.01 -10.78
CA GLY A 8 7.02 10.98 -11.15
C GLY A 8 7.46 12.43 -10.94
N PRO A 9 6.52 13.31 -10.57
CA PRO A 9 6.69 14.75 -10.70
C PRO A 9 7.81 15.30 -9.80
N LYS A 10 8.22 16.54 -10.10
CA LYS A 10 9.21 17.28 -9.31
C LYS A 10 8.85 17.37 -7.82
N LYS A 11 7.55 17.37 -7.50
CA LYS A 11 7.05 17.40 -6.12
C LYS A 11 5.94 16.37 -5.91
N THR A 12 6.08 15.54 -4.88
CA THR A 12 5.13 14.51 -4.48
C THR A 12 4.78 14.68 -3.00
N ILE A 13 3.50 14.80 -2.68
CA ILE A 13 3.02 14.83 -1.30
C ILE A 13 2.30 13.52 -1.00
N ILE A 14 2.80 12.77 -0.04
CA ILE A 14 2.21 11.51 0.43
C ILE A 14 1.45 11.82 1.72
N VAL A 15 0.12 11.70 1.67
CA VAL A 15 -0.74 11.85 2.85
C VAL A 15 -1.10 10.46 3.36
N ALA A 16 -0.84 10.18 4.63
CA ALA A 16 -1.10 8.90 5.27
C ALA A 16 -1.63 9.08 6.70
N GLY A 17 -2.56 8.23 7.13
CA GLY A 17 -3.05 8.19 8.50
C GLY A 17 -2.11 7.43 9.44
N ALA A 18 -2.21 7.73 10.74
CA ALA A 18 -1.42 7.10 11.81
C ALA A 18 -1.62 5.57 11.86
N ASN A 19 -2.76 5.07 11.39
CA ASN A 19 -3.06 3.63 11.23
C ASN A 19 -2.10 2.86 10.31
N LYS A 20 -1.13 3.53 9.68
CA LYS A 20 -0.13 2.91 8.78
C LYS A 20 1.26 2.77 9.40
N ILE A 21 1.47 3.28 10.62
CA ILE A 21 2.71 3.13 11.38
C ILE A 21 2.71 1.74 12.03
N VAL A 22 3.82 1.03 11.89
CA VAL A 22 4.05 -0.33 12.40
C VAL A 22 5.50 -0.44 12.88
N GLU A 23 5.83 -1.46 13.66
CA GLU A 23 7.12 -1.52 14.33
C GLU A 23 8.28 -1.83 13.38
N ASN A 24 8.03 -2.64 12.35
CA ASN A 24 9.08 -3.12 11.44
C ASN A 24 8.55 -3.50 10.05
N LEU A 25 9.47 -3.91 9.17
CA LEU A 25 9.15 -4.24 7.77
C LEU A 25 8.28 -5.49 7.63
N GLU A 26 8.44 -6.48 8.51
CA GLU A 26 7.61 -7.70 8.49
C GLU A 26 6.15 -7.37 8.82
N GLU A 27 5.93 -6.55 9.84
CA GLU A 27 4.61 -6.02 10.19
C GLU A 27 4.02 -5.16 9.08
N ALA A 28 4.84 -4.36 8.38
CA ALA A 28 4.38 -3.58 7.24
C ALA A 28 3.83 -4.49 6.14
N PHE A 29 4.53 -5.58 5.81
CA PHE A 29 4.05 -6.57 4.85
C PHE A 29 2.81 -7.32 5.36
N ALA A 30 2.77 -7.68 6.65
CA ALA A 30 1.61 -8.33 7.26
C ALA A 30 0.37 -7.43 7.17
N ARG A 31 0.50 -6.14 7.50
CA ARG A 31 -0.56 -5.13 7.36
C ARG A 31 -1.02 -4.97 5.92
N ILE A 32 -0.08 -4.90 4.96
CA ILE A 32 -0.41 -4.81 3.53
C ILE A 32 -1.22 -6.04 3.09
N ARG A 33 -0.79 -7.24 3.49
CA ARG A 33 -1.44 -8.50 3.08
C ARG A 33 -2.79 -8.70 3.76
N ASN A 34 -2.91 -8.40 5.05
CA ASN A 34 -4.07 -8.80 5.85
C ASN A 34 -5.10 -7.69 6.08
N ILE A 35 -4.75 -6.43 5.82
CA ILE A 35 -5.65 -5.29 6.01
C ILE A 35 -5.84 -4.55 4.68
N ALA A 36 -4.76 -4.00 4.14
CA ALA A 36 -4.86 -3.09 3.00
C ALA A 36 -5.23 -3.78 1.68
N GLY A 37 -4.64 -4.95 1.42
CA GLY A 37 -4.88 -5.75 0.23
C GLY A 37 -6.34 -6.23 0.11
N PRO A 38 -6.90 -6.88 1.14
CA PRO A 38 -8.29 -7.33 1.16
C PRO A 38 -9.28 -6.19 0.95
N LEU A 39 -9.19 -5.13 1.76
CA LEU A 39 -10.10 -3.97 1.66
C LEU A 39 -10.01 -3.25 0.32
N ASN A 40 -8.80 -3.18 -0.27
CA ASN A 40 -8.66 -2.61 -1.61
C ASN A 40 -9.17 -3.55 -2.71
N GLY A 41 -9.07 -4.86 -2.53
CA GLY A 41 -9.59 -5.85 -3.46
C GLY A 41 -11.12 -5.83 -3.50
N GLU A 42 -11.74 -5.73 -2.32
CA GLU A 42 -13.18 -5.51 -2.15
C GLU A 42 -13.62 -4.21 -2.82
N ARG A 43 -12.95 -3.08 -2.52
CA ARG A 43 -13.23 -1.78 -3.15
C ARG A 43 -13.16 -1.80 -4.68
N LEU A 44 -12.30 -2.67 -5.24
CA LEU A 44 -12.11 -2.83 -6.69
C LEU A 44 -13.01 -3.93 -7.29
N ASN A 45 -13.87 -4.58 -6.50
CA ASN A 45 -14.73 -5.69 -6.92
C ASN A 45 -13.96 -6.82 -7.61
N LEU A 46 -12.77 -7.17 -7.10
CA LEU A 46 -11.97 -8.24 -7.65
C LEU A 46 -12.48 -9.61 -7.19
N ASN A 47 -12.51 -10.58 -8.10
CA ASN A 47 -12.78 -11.98 -7.78
C ASN A 47 -11.51 -12.69 -7.29
N THR A 48 -10.97 -12.18 -6.18
CA THR A 48 -9.82 -12.78 -5.50
C THR A 48 -10.23 -13.25 -4.11
N PRO A 49 -9.65 -14.35 -3.58
CA PRO A 49 -10.04 -14.88 -2.27
C PRO A 49 -9.98 -13.83 -1.15
N CYS A 50 -8.98 -12.95 -1.17
CA CYS A 50 -8.85 -11.90 -0.16
C CYS A 50 -9.90 -10.79 -0.27
N ALA A 51 -10.38 -10.48 -1.48
CA ALA A 51 -11.47 -9.53 -1.65
C ALA A 51 -12.81 -10.10 -1.14
N LEU A 52 -13.01 -11.41 -1.22
CA LEU A 52 -14.25 -12.07 -0.79
C LEU A 52 -14.28 -12.45 0.69
N THR A 53 -13.13 -12.85 1.24
CA THR A 53 -13.04 -13.42 2.60
C THR A 53 -12.44 -12.46 3.62
N GLY A 54 -11.90 -11.32 3.17
CA GLY A 54 -11.14 -10.40 4.02
C GLY A 54 -9.75 -10.92 4.43
N LYS A 55 -9.36 -12.14 4.04
CA LYS A 55 -8.10 -12.77 4.46
C LYS A 55 -7.21 -13.09 3.28
N CYS A 56 -5.93 -12.76 3.38
CA CYS A 56 -4.94 -13.13 2.36
C CYS A 56 -4.61 -14.62 2.43
N THR A 57 -4.60 -15.26 1.26
CA THR A 57 -4.25 -16.68 1.09
C THR A 57 -3.07 -16.87 0.13
N ASP A 58 -2.29 -15.79 -0.12
CA ASP A 58 -1.24 -15.73 -1.15
C ASP A 58 -1.67 -16.35 -2.49
N CYS A 59 -2.82 -15.92 -2.99
CA CYS A 59 -3.43 -16.55 -4.16
C CYS A 59 -2.63 -16.31 -5.46
N GLN A 60 -2.83 -17.20 -6.44
CA GLN A 60 -2.30 -17.07 -7.80
C GLN A 60 -3.40 -16.78 -8.84
N THR A 61 -4.51 -16.18 -8.40
CA THR A 61 -5.61 -15.86 -9.32
C THR A 61 -5.17 -14.90 -10.42
N PRO A 62 -5.76 -14.99 -11.64
CA PRO A 62 -5.45 -14.05 -12.72
C PRO A 62 -5.68 -12.58 -12.32
N GLN A 63 -6.65 -12.32 -11.45
CA GLN A 63 -6.99 -10.99 -10.94
C GLN A 63 -6.15 -10.53 -9.73
N ARG A 64 -5.11 -11.27 -9.33
CA ARG A 64 -4.19 -10.86 -8.26
C ARG A 64 -3.60 -9.48 -8.58
N MET A 65 -3.90 -8.48 -7.75
CA MET A 65 -3.33 -7.13 -7.88
C MET A 65 -2.00 -6.95 -7.14
N CYS A 66 -1.77 -7.70 -6.05
CA CYS A 66 -0.57 -7.60 -5.20
C CYS A 66 0.61 -8.43 -5.75
N LYS A 67 1.07 -8.10 -6.96
CA LYS A 67 2.18 -8.80 -7.64
C LYS A 67 3.56 -8.22 -7.33
N VAL A 68 3.63 -6.95 -6.98
CA VAL A 68 4.89 -6.22 -6.72
C VAL A 68 4.75 -5.43 -5.42
N SER A 69 5.80 -5.46 -4.61
CA SER A 69 5.94 -4.58 -3.44
C SER A 69 7.18 -3.71 -3.59
N VAL A 70 7.13 -2.50 -3.06
CA VAL A 70 8.24 -1.55 -3.10
C VAL A 70 8.50 -1.01 -1.71
N VAL A 71 9.77 -0.96 -1.33
CA VAL A 71 10.28 -0.29 -0.14
C VAL A 71 11.10 0.91 -0.62
N MET A 72 10.83 2.09 -0.08
CA MET A 72 11.59 3.30 -0.38
C MET A 72 12.67 3.47 0.68
N GLU A 73 13.91 3.08 0.35
CA GLU A 73 15.06 3.19 1.25
C GLU A 73 15.51 4.66 1.45
N ARG A 74 15.38 5.48 0.39
CA ARG A 74 15.80 6.90 0.38
C ARG A 74 14.92 7.72 -0.56
N LYS A 75 14.90 9.03 -0.37
CA LYS A 75 14.26 9.98 -1.29
C LYS A 75 14.90 9.85 -2.69
N PRO A 76 14.14 9.56 -3.76
CA PRO A 76 14.65 9.54 -5.13
C PRO A 76 15.23 10.90 -5.53
N ASN A 77 16.37 10.92 -6.22
CA ASN A 77 17.11 12.14 -6.54
C ASN A 77 16.30 13.16 -7.36
N LEU A 78 15.38 12.69 -8.20
CA LEU A 78 14.63 13.52 -9.15
C LEU A 78 13.28 14.02 -8.63
N SER A 79 12.85 13.59 -7.43
CA SER A 79 11.56 13.95 -6.85
C SER A 79 11.73 14.52 -5.45
N ASP A 80 11.11 15.67 -5.20
CA ASP A 80 10.97 16.19 -3.85
C ASP A 80 9.73 15.59 -3.18
N ILE A 81 9.94 14.81 -2.13
CA ILE A 81 8.89 14.04 -1.47
C ILE A 81 8.67 14.60 -0.07
N THR A 82 7.41 14.92 0.23
CA THR A 82 6.94 15.29 1.56
C THR A 82 5.94 14.24 2.05
N ILE A 83 6.14 13.71 3.26
CA ILE A 83 5.19 12.81 3.92
C ILE A 83 4.43 13.61 4.97
N LEU A 84 3.11 13.71 4.82
CA LEU A 84 2.21 14.28 5.80
C LEU A 84 1.50 13.13 6.55
N LEU A 85 1.90 12.93 7.80
CA LEU A 85 1.24 12.00 8.70
C LEU A 85 0.10 12.70 9.42
N VAL A 86 -1.11 12.19 9.22
CA VAL A 86 -2.32 12.67 9.90
C VAL A 86 -2.57 11.78 11.11
N GLY A 87 -2.81 12.36 12.28
CA GLY A 87 -3.04 11.66 13.55
C GLY A 87 -4.31 10.80 13.63
N GLU A 88 -5.01 10.60 12.52
CA GLU A 88 -6.29 9.90 12.42
C GLU A 88 -6.17 8.62 11.60
N ASN A 89 -7.19 7.76 11.72
CA ASN A 89 -7.32 6.55 10.91
C ASN A 89 -7.86 6.90 9.51
N LEU A 90 -6.97 6.99 8.52
CA LEU A 90 -7.34 7.32 7.15
C LEU A 90 -7.22 6.11 6.22
N GLY A 91 -8.27 5.83 5.45
CA GLY A 91 -8.32 4.70 4.52
C GLY A 91 -8.14 3.35 5.23
N TYR A 92 -7.48 2.42 4.56
CA TYR A 92 -7.19 1.07 5.04
C TYR A 92 -5.70 0.81 5.24
#